data_AF-A0AAW1XVL3-F1
#
_entry.id   AF-A0AAW1XVL3-F1
#
_cell.length_a   1.000
_cell.length_b   1.000
_cell.length_c   1.000
_cell.angle_alpha   90.00
_cell.angle_beta   90.00
_cell.angle_gamma   90.00
#
_symmetry.space_group_name_H-M   'P 1'
#
loop_
_entity.id
_entity.type
_entity.pdbx_description
1 polymer ?
#
loop_
_entity_poly.entity_id
_entity_poly.type
_entity_poly.pdbx_seq_one_letter_code
_entity_poly.pdbx_strand_id
1 'polypeptide(L)'
;MRKTSCAELICAGWVDRVAKRTKGINSELKGAVQAFAFALLDGKVLRCLRPVREFMAERPRTVIMPEAADRERVQNLLVKLEEKKIISLAMLRELWKENPNELYPEIRNWFQKSFQKNFKDIWSNMLNEARVKYN
;
A
#
# COMPACT_ATOMS: atom_id res chain seq x y z
N MET A 1 6.45 -16.63 -48.21
CA MET A 1 5.78 -17.34 -47.09
C MET A 1 6.77 -17.50 -45.95
N ARG A 2 6.57 -16.84 -44.81
CA ARG A 2 7.47 -16.96 -43.65
C ARG A 2 7.12 -18.24 -42.90
N LYS A 3 8.04 -19.20 -42.84
CA LYS A 3 7.94 -20.39 -42.00
C LYS A 3 8.33 -19.98 -40.58
N THR A 4 7.36 -19.74 -39.70
CA THR A 4 7.62 -19.67 -38.25
C THR A 4 8.05 -21.06 -37.78
N SER A 5 9.25 -21.15 -37.22
CA SER A 5 9.82 -22.42 -36.74
C SER A 5 9.07 -22.88 -35.48
N CYS A 6 8.86 -24.19 -35.30
CA CYS A 6 8.27 -24.75 -34.08
C CYS A 6 8.97 -24.25 -32.79
N ALA A 7 10.27 -23.94 -32.86
CA ALA A 7 11.02 -23.37 -31.75
C ALA A 7 10.49 -21.97 -31.33
N GLU A 8 10.08 -21.13 -32.27
CA GLU A 8 9.53 -19.79 -31.99
C GLU A 8 8.15 -19.88 -31.33
N LEU A 9 7.32 -20.86 -31.73
CA LEU A 9 5.98 -21.07 -31.15
C LEU A 9 6.02 -21.61 -29.72
N ILE A 10 7.01 -22.46 -29.40
CA ILE A 10 7.23 -22.95 -28.03
C ILE A 10 7.72 -21.82 -27.13
N CYS A 11 8.66 -20.99 -27.61
CA CYS A 11 9.13 -19.82 -26.88
C CYS A 11 8.02 -18.78 -26.68
N ALA A 12 7.23 -18.48 -27.71
CA ALA A 12 6.11 -17.53 -27.63
C ALA A 12 5.03 -18.01 -26.63
N GLY A 13 4.61 -19.28 -26.71
CA GLY A 13 3.59 -19.83 -25.81
C GLY A 13 4.03 -19.91 -24.35
N TRP A 14 5.34 -20.12 -24.08
CA TRP A 14 5.89 -20.09 -22.73
C TRP A 14 5.96 -18.67 -22.18
N VAL A 15 6.46 -17.71 -22.97
CA VAL A 15 6.52 -16.28 -22.60
C VAL A 15 5.11 -15.74 -22.31
N ASP A 16 4.13 -16.04 -23.15
CA ASP A 16 2.74 -15.60 -22.95
C ASP A 16 2.12 -16.17 -21.67
N ARG A 17 2.38 -17.45 -21.37
CA ARG A 17 1.86 -18.11 -20.17
C ARG A 17 2.52 -17.56 -18.91
N VAL A 18 3.83 -17.33 -18.95
CA VAL A 18 4.56 -16.69 -17.85
C VAL A 18 4.06 -15.26 -17.63
N ALA A 19 3.91 -14.47 -18.69
CA ALA A 19 3.40 -13.10 -18.61
C ALA A 19 1.97 -13.02 -18.06
N LYS A 20 1.07 -13.93 -18.47
CA LYS A 20 -0.29 -14.02 -17.90
C LYS A 20 -0.27 -14.41 -16.43
N ARG A 21 0.61 -15.34 -16.03
CA ARG A 21 0.75 -15.78 -14.65
C ARG A 21 1.32 -14.69 -13.74
N THR A 22 2.37 -14.00 -14.17
CA THR A 22 2.96 -12.88 -13.43
C THR A 22 1.99 -11.71 -13.32
N LYS A 23 1.23 -11.41 -14.38
CA LYS A 23 0.16 -10.40 -14.34
C LYS A 23 -0.92 -10.74 -13.31
N GLY A 24 -1.33 -12.00 -13.21
CA GLY A 24 -2.28 -12.47 -12.20
C GLY A 24 -1.78 -12.23 -10.77
N ILE A 25 -0.55 -12.67 -10.48
CA ILE A 25 0.09 -12.50 -9.17
C ILE A 25 0.24 -11.01 -8.81
N ASN A 26 0.67 -10.17 -9.76
CA ASN A 26 0.81 -8.73 -9.53
C ASN A 26 -0.54 -8.05 -9.29
N SER A 27 -1.61 -8.49 -9.94
CA SER A 27 -2.95 -7.95 -9.71
C SER A 27 -3.52 -8.31 -8.33
N GLU A 28 -3.21 -9.51 -7.83
CA GLU A 28 -3.63 -9.95 -6.50
C GLU A 28 -2.92 -9.18 -5.39
N LEU A 29 -1.60 -9.00 -5.51
CA LEU A 29 -0.83 -8.17 -4.58
C LEU A 29 -1.35 -6.73 -4.55
N LYS A 30 -1.61 -6.14 -5.74
CA LYS A 30 -2.15 -4.78 -5.84
C LYS A 30 -3.48 -4.63 -5.10
N GLY A 31 -4.39 -5.59 -5.28
CA GLY A 31 -5.68 -5.60 -4.57
C GLY A 31 -5.51 -5.71 -3.05
N ALA A 32 -4.62 -6.59 -2.59
CA ALA A 32 -4.33 -6.76 -1.16
C ALA A 32 -3.69 -5.49 -0.54
N VAL A 33 -2.76 -4.84 -1.26
CA VAL A 33 -2.15 -3.58 -0.82
C VAL A 33 -3.18 -2.47 -0.74
N GLN A 34 -4.06 -2.33 -1.74
CA GLN A 34 -5.14 -1.33 -1.71
C GLN A 34 -6.09 -1.54 -0.52
N ALA A 35 -6.49 -2.78 -0.27
CA ALA A 35 -7.35 -3.12 0.87
C ALA A 35 -6.66 -2.80 2.20
N PHE A 36 -5.38 -3.13 2.34
CA PHE A 36 -4.59 -2.84 3.54
C PHE A 36 -4.41 -1.33 3.75
N ALA A 37 -4.05 -0.58 2.70
CA ALA A 37 -3.89 0.87 2.76
C ALA A 37 -5.18 1.58 3.17
N PHE A 38 -6.34 1.17 2.62
CA PHE A 38 -7.64 1.65 3.07
C PHE A 38 -7.88 1.33 4.55
N ALA A 39 -7.68 0.09 4.97
CA ALA A 39 -7.91 -0.33 6.35
C ALA A 39 -6.97 0.40 7.35
N LEU A 40 -5.74 0.69 6.94
CA LEU A 40 -4.78 1.48 7.71
C LEU A 40 -5.30 2.89 7.92
N LEU A 41 -5.56 3.63 6.84
CA LEU A 41 -6.00 5.02 6.89
C LEU A 41 -7.38 5.20 7.54
N ASP A 42 -8.28 4.23 7.36
CA ASP A 42 -9.60 4.23 8.00
C ASP A 42 -9.55 3.90 9.51
N GLY A 43 -8.36 3.57 10.04
CA GLY A 43 -8.17 3.23 11.45
C GLY A 43 -8.77 1.89 11.86
N LYS A 44 -8.91 0.97 10.90
CA LYS A 44 -9.26 -0.44 11.16
C LYS A 44 -8.04 -1.23 11.63
N VAL A 45 -6.85 -0.90 11.10
CA VAL A 45 -5.57 -1.50 11.50
C VAL A 45 -5.02 -0.85 12.77
N LEU A 46 -5.04 0.49 12.84
CA LEU A 46 -4.56 1.26 13.99
C LEU A 46 -5.66 2.23 14.44
N ARG A 47 -6.25 2.00 15.61
CA ARG A 47 -7.39 2.76 16.15
C ARG A 47 -7.03 4.21 16.43
N CYS A 48 -5.77 4.53 16.71
CA CYS A 48 -5.29 5.90 16.91
C CYS A 48 -5.52 6.82 15.68
N LEU A 49 -5.74 6.25 14.49
CA LEU A 49 -6.07 7.01 13.28
C LEU A 49 -7.54 7.42 13.18
N ARG A 50 -8.46 6.77 13.91
CA ARG A 50 -9.91 7.04 13.79
C ARG A 50 -10.28 8.48 14.12
N PRO A 51 -9.80 9.11 15.22
CA PRO A 51 -10.16 10.47 15.57
C PRO A 51 -9.59 11.50 14.61
N VAL A 52 -8.48 11.18 13.94
CA VAL A 52 -7.78 12.13 13.06
C VAL A 52 -8.14 11.99 11.58
N ARG A 53 -9.05 11.07 11.25
CA ARG A 53 -9.52 10.84 9.88
C ARG A 53 -10.14 12.09 9.26
N GLU A 54 -10.78 12.94 10.06
CA GLU A 54 -11.36 14.21 9.60
C GLU A 54 -10.30 15.24 9.12
N PHE A 55 -9.06 15.10 9.58
CA PHE A 55 -7.93 15.95 9.16
C PHE A 55 -7.18 15.41 7.96
N MET A 56 -7.65 14.31 7.36
CA MET A 56 -7.11 13.83 6.10
C MET A 56 -7.50 14.77 4.96
N ALA A 57 -6.60 14.91 3.99
CA ALA A 57 -6.86 15.72 2.80
C ALA A 57 -7.89 15.06 1.87
N GLU A 58 -8.06 13.73 1.98
CA GLU A 58 -9.06 12.95 1.25
C GLU A 58 -9.61 11.82 2.12
N ARG A 59 -10.80 11.31 1.75
CA ARG A 59 -11.40 10.15 2.42
C ARG A 59 -10.56 8.89 2.15
N PRO A 60 -10.28 8.04 3.14
CA PRO A 60 -9.52 6.78 2.94
C PRO A 60 -10.03 5.90 1.79
N ARG A 61 -11.34 5.94 1.51
CA ARG A 61 -11.96 5.18 0.41
C ARG A 61 -11.38 5.53 -0.97
N THR A 62 -10.77 6.69 -1.16
CA THR A 62 -10.19 7.06 -2.47
C THR A 62 -9.04 6.13 -2.89
N VAL A 63 -8.36 5.48 -1.95
CA VAL A 63 -7.29 4.49 -2.23
C VAL A 63 -7.75 3.35 -3.13
N ILE A 64 -9.00 2.91 -2.97
CA ILE A 64 -9.57 1.77 -3.69
C ILE A 64 -10.35 2.19 -4.94
N MET A 65 -10.45 3.49 -5.22
CA MET A 65 -11.24 4.02 -6.33
C MET A 65 -10.38 4.11 -7.60
N PRO A 66 -10.78 3.50 -8.73
CA PRO A 66 -10.04 3.59 -9.99
C PRO A 66 -9.83 5.03 -10.45
N GLU A 67 -10.80 5.92 -10.19
CA GLU A 67 -10.79 7.32 -10.61
C GLU A 67 -9.82 8.20 -9.81
N ALA A 68 -9.22 7.65 -8.75
CA ALA A 68 -8.24 8.34 -7.91
C ALA A 68 -6.84 7.67 -7.99
N ALA A 69 -6.67 6.69 -8.88
CA ALA A 69 -5.43 5.93 -9.01
C ALA A 69 -4.23 6.78 -9.52
N ASP A 70 -4.50 7.91 -10.16
CA ASP A 70 -3.51 8.87 -10.66
C ASP A 70 -3.10 9.92 -9.61
N ARG A 71 -3.80 9.98 -8.46
CA ARG A 71 -3.49 10.97 -7.42
C ARG A 71 -2.16 10.65 -6.76
N GLU A 72 -1.26 11.63 -6.76
CA GLU A 72 0.10 11.51 -6.24
C GLU A 72 0.14 10.89 -4.82
N ARG A 73 -0.71 11.35 -3.91
CA ARG A 73 -0.80 10.83 -2.54
C ARG A 73 -1.18 9.35 -2.49
N VAL A 74 -2.10 8.92 -3.34
CA VAL A 74 -2.53 7.51 -3.44
C VAL A 74 -1.37 6.68 -3.98
N GLN A 75 -0.73 7.15 -5.06
CA GLN A 75 0.41 6.46 -5.66
C GLN A 75 1.59 6.34 -4.72
N ASN A 76 2.00 7.44 -4.07
CA ASN A 76 3.11 7.47 -3.13
C ASN A 76 2.96 6.41 -2.03
N LEU A 77 1.74 6.27 -1.48
CA LEU A 77 1.47 5.25 -0.46
C LEU A 77 1.45 3.84 -1.06
N LEU A 78 0.72 3.62 -2.16
CA LEU A 78 0.56 2.28 -2.73
C LEU A 78 1.87 1.72 -3.26
N VAL A 79 2.66 2.51 -3.98
CA VAL A 79 3.98 2.09 -4.49
C VAL A 79 4.88 1.66 -3.34
N LYS A 80 4.94 2.46 -2.26
CA LYS A 80 5.79 2.13 -1.10
C LYS A 80 5.36 0.84 -0.42
N LEU A 81 4.05 0.61 -0.29
CA LEU A 81 3.51 -0.62 0.29
C LEU A 81 3.71 -1.83 -0.63
N GLU A 82 3.58 -1.67 -1.95
CA GLU A 82 3.84 -2.71 -2.96
C GLU A 82 5.32 -3.12 -2.98
N GLU A 83 6.25 -2.15 -2.99
CA GLU A 83 7.70 -2.38 -2.94
C GLU A 83 8.11 -3.20 -1.71
N LYS A 84 7.53 -2.87 -0.55
CA LYS A 84 7.78 -3.56 0.73
C LYS A 84 6.87 -4.78 0.93
N LYS A 85 5.95 -5.05 -0.01
CA LYS A 85 4.94 -6.11 0.04
C LYS A 85 4.07 -6.10 1.32
N ILE A 86 3.82 -4.93 1.89
CA ILE A 86 3.09 -4.80 3.16
C ILE A 86 1.59 -4.90 2.91
N ILE A 87 1.00 -6.00 3.39
CA ILE A 87 -0.45 -6.25 3.29
C ILE A 87 -1.09 -6.56 4.66
N SER A 88 -0.33 -6.48 5.76
CA SER A 88 -0.85 -6.77 7.10
C SER A 88 -0.13 -5.96 8.20
N LEU A 89 -0.78 -5.84 9.36
CA LEU A 89 -0.19 -5.20 10.55
C LEU A 89 1.07 -5.92 11.01
N ALA A 90 1.11 -7.24 10.92
CA ALA A 90 2.28 -8.02 11.33
C ALA A 90 3.52 -7.63 10.50
N MET A 91 3.36 -7.52 9.18
CA MET A 91 4.44 -7.10 8.28
C MET A 91 4.84 -5.63 8.52
N LEU A 92 3.86 -4.74 8.67
CA LEU A 92 4.09 -3.32 8.97
C LEU A 92 4.86 -3.16 10.29
N ARG A 93 4.54 -3.98 11.29
CA ARG A 93 5.22 -3.99 12.59
C ARG A 93 6.67 -4.42 12.46
N GLU A 94 6.98 -5.48 11.72
CA GLU A 94 8.38 -5.88 11.51
C GLU A 94 9.16 -4.79 10.76
N LEU A 95 8.56 -4.16 9.74
CA LEU A 95 9.15 -3.01 9.05
C LEU A 95 9.47 -1.85 10.01
N TRP A 96 8.54 -1.49 10.90
CA TRP A 96 8.75 -0.41 11.88
C TRP A 96 9.67 -0.78 13.04
N LYS A 97 9.89 -2.06 13.32
CA LYS A 97 10.95 -2.50 14.25
C LYS A 97 12.33 -2.28 13.66
N GLU A 98 12.50 -2.56 12.36
CA GLU A 98 13.75 -2.33 11.65
C GLU A 98 14.00 -0.83 11.45
N ASN A 99 12.99 -0.09 10.99
CA ASN A 99 13.09 1.34 10.76
C ASN A 99 11.76 2.06 11.07
N PRO A 100 11.66 2.79 12.19
CA PRO A 100 10.43 3.48 12.60
C PRO A 100 10.09 4.70 11.73
N ASN A 101 10.95 5.08 10.77
CA ASN A 101 10.67 6.17 9.81
C ASN A 101 10.10 5.67 8.48
N GLU A 102 10.00 4.36 8.27
CA GLU A 102 9.37 3.80 7.06
C GLU A 102 7.89 4.19 7.00
N LEU A 103 7.43 4.56 5.79
CA LEU A 103 6.07 5.06 5.51
C LEU A 103 5.70 6.40 6.17
N TYR A 104 6.60 7.04 6.93
CA TYR A 104 6.32 8.33 7.56
C TYR A 104 5.90 9.41 6.55
N PRO A 105 6.67 9.71 5.49
CA PRO A 105 6.30 10.77 4.56
C PRO A 105 5.05 10.42 3.75
N GLU A 106 4.87 9.16 3.36
CA GLU A 106 3.72 8.69 2.58
C GLU A 106 2.42 8.84 3.39
N ILE A 107 2.42 8.41 4.65
CA ILE A 107 1.25 8.52 5.53
C ILE A 107 1.04 9.97 5.96
N ARG A 108 2.10 10.75 6.24
CA ARG A 108 1.98 12.19 6.54
C ARG A 108 1.33 12.96 5.39
N ASN A 109 1.63 12.60 4.15
CA ASN A 109 1.06 13.22 2.95
C ASN A 109 -0.44 12.96 2.79
N TRP A 110 -1.03 12.04 3.57
CA TRP A 110 -2.48 11.88 3.67
C TRP A 110 -3.19 12.93 4.49
N PHE A 111 -2.48 13.68 5.31
CA PHE A 111 -3.05 14.72 6.15
C PHE A 111 -3.00 16.09 5.48
N GLN A 112 -3.99 16.93 5.78
CA GLN A 112 -4.04 18.33 5.36
C GLN A 112 -2.77 19.06 5.82
N LYS A 113 -2.25 19.98 4.99
CA LYS A 113 -1.04 20.75 5.31
C LYS A 113 -1.10 21.44 6.68
N SER A 114 -2.29 21.91 7.08
CA SER A 114 -2.56 22.52 8.39
C SER A 114 -2.38 21.56 9.56
N PHE A 115 -2.67 20.27 9.37
CA PHE A 115 -2.57 19.22 10.39
C PHE A 115 -1.19 18.55 10.44
N GLN A 116 -0.43 18.58 9.33
CA GLN A 116 0.86 17.89 9.23
C GLN A 116 1.90 18.28 10.29
N LYS A 117 1.79 19.47 10.91
CA LYS A 117 2.62 19.89 12.05
C LYS A 117 2.39 19.06 13.32
N ASN A 118 1.17 18.54 13.50
CA ASN A 118 0.76 17.71 14.63
C ASN A 118 0.92 16.21 14.33
N PHE A 119 1.30 15.85 13.10
CA PHE A 119 1.37 14.45 12.68
C PHE A 119 2.39 13.64 13.49
N LYS A 120 3.43 14.28 14.04
CA LYS A 120 4.47 13.61 14.84
C LYS A 120 3.86 12.87 16.05
N ASP A 121 2.88 13.47 16.73
CA ASP A 121 2.25 12.86 17.91
C ASP A 121 1.40 11.64 17.51
N ILE A 122 0.68 11.75 16.38
CA ILE A 122 -0.06 10.64 15.80
C ILE A 122 0.88 9.52 15.37
N TRP A 123 2.01 9.85 14.76
CA TRP A 123 3.02 8.86 14.38
C TRP A 123 3.55 8.08 15.58
N SER A 124 3.88 8.77 16.68
CA SER A 124 4.29 8.11 17.92
C SER A 124 3.20 7.17 18.45
N ASN A 125 1.93 7.56 18.38
CA ASN A 125 0.81 6.69 18.75
C ASN A 125 0.67 5.48 17.83
N MET A 126 0.84 5.64 16.52
CA MET A 126 0.82 4.55 15.55
C MET A 126 1.92 3.52 15.84
N LEU A 127 3.15 3.98 16.07
CA LEU A 127 4.29 3.12 16.42
C LEU A 127 4.05 2.37 17.74
N ASN A 128 3.49 3.05 18.75
CA ASN A 128 3.17 2.43 20.03
C ASN A 128 2.06 1.38 19.89
N GLU A 129 0.96 1.72 19.20
CA GLU A 129 -0.17 0.80 19.01
C GLU A 129 0.26 -0.45 18.22
N ALA A 130 1.11 -0.31 17.19
CA ALA A 130 1.60 -1.47 16.44
C ALA A 130 2.48 -2.43 17.26
N ARG A 131 3.10 -1.95 18.35
CA ARG A 131 3.91 -2.78 19.26
C ARG A 131 3.06 -3.56 20.25
N VAL A 132 1.89 -3.04 20.62
CA VAL A 132 0.98 -3.71 21.55
C VAL A 132 0.42 -4.95 20.84
N LYS A 133 0.79 -6.13 21.33
CA LYS A 133 0.09 -7.36 20.95
C LYS A 133 -1.32 -7.24 21.54
N TYR A 134 -2.34 -7.14 20.70
CA TYR A 134 -3.70 -7.47 21.15
C TYR A 134 -3.65 -8.93 21.57
N ASN A 135 -3.77 -9.16 22.89
CA ASN A 135 -3.82 -10.48 23.51
C ASN A 135 -5.22 -11.05 23.40
#